data_AF-A0A2P4YY80-F1
#
_entry.id   AF-A0A2P4YY80-F1
#
_cell.length_a   1.000
_cell.length_b   1.000
_cell.length_c   1.000
_cell.angle_alpha   90.00
_cell.angle_beta   90.00
_cell.angle_gamma   90.00
#
_symmetry.space_group_name_H-M   'P 1'
#
loop_
_entity.id
_entity.type
_entity.pdbx_description
1 polymer ?
#
loop_
_entity_poly.entity_id
_entity_poly.type
_entity_poly.pdbx_seq_one_letter_code
_entity_poly.pdbx_strand_id
1 'polypeptide(L)'
;MNDSRRFIWCILLKISVEDINRKISISHLVQNADKTLINQVNCDVDRCDLQSDIDKSNLKRLLISVFSYRRENYSYIQGIHEIGKVFLTLFREYKRSNLAKIKKKMSKLIVFSERFEAVILFKLLIKKFNSEKGRADICFKAFDRFLMLYSTPYIYKSDSLAQINLEYILSNISQDLLYLLNKRSSNLYNFFIKLKAKADKESSVCMFILPWIITCFSHNISIKQKKLIYYIFDHIISSHPLYIIFLIVEIIIQSETKLFFYLEQNFGSDVSLNFEENEIYPIVHFFFQNLDISNLKWKVIH
;
A
#
# COMPACT_ATOMS: atom_id res chain seq x y z
N MET A 1 7.47 13.59 -9.60
CA MET A 1 6.95 13.75 -8.23
C MET A 1 7.11 15.20 -7.82
N ASN A 2 6.21 15.77 -7.01
CA ASN A 2 6.42 17.09 -6.41
C ASN A 2 7.49 16.99 -5.32
N ASP A 3 8.54 17.82 -5.34
CA ASP A 3 9.64 17.75 -4.36
C ASP A 3 9.16 17.91 -2.91
N SER A 4 8.05 18.62 -2.68
CA SER A 4 7.48 18.78 -1.32
C SER A 4 7.01 17.45 -0.72
N ARG A 5 6.58 16.49 -1.54
CA ARG A 5 6.04 15.20 -1.08
C ARG A 5 7.02 14.44 -0.20
N ARG A 6 8.31 14.54 -0.51
CA ARG A 6 9.38 13.84 0.23
C ARG A 6 9.46 14.24 1.69
N PHE A 7 9.24 15.52 1.95
CA PHE A 7 9.25 16.08 3.30
C PHE A 7 7.92 15.83 4.00
N ILE A 8 6.81 16.05 3.30
CA ILE A 8 5.46 15.86 3.83
C ILE A 8 5.24 14.41 4.27
N TRP A 9 5.62 13.43 3.43
CA TRP A 9 5.50 12.01 3.79
C TRP A 9 6.30 11.64 5.02
N CYS A 10 7.54 12.13 5.17
CA CYS A 10 8.31 11.86 6.38
C CYS A 10 7.60 12.36 7.64
N ILE A 11 6.94 13.51 7.56
CA ILE A 11 6.23 14.11 8.68
C ILE A 11 4.91 13.37 8.96
N LEU A 12 4.13 13.07 7.93
CA LEU A 12 2.87 12.33 8.08
C LEU A 12 3.09 10.89 8.56
N LEU A 13 4.22 10.26 8.17
CA LEU A 13 4.66 8.97 8.70
C LEU A 13 5.27 9.05 10.11
N LYS A 14 5.19 10.22 10.75
CA LYS A 14 5.65 10.47 12.12
C LYS A 14 7.12 10.11 12.33
N ILE A 15 7.97 10.34 11.33
CA ILE A 15 9.43 10.18 11.50
C ILE A 15 9.91 11.24 12.49
N SER A 16 10.41 10.81 13.65
CA SER A 16 10.84 11.73 14.70
C SER A 16 12.28 12.22 14.49
N VAL A 17 12.69 13.25 15.24
CA VAL A 17 14.10 13.69 15.29
C VAL A 17 15.01 12.55 15.75
N GLU A 18 14.56 11.75 16.71
CA GLU A 18 15.27 10.57 17.20
C GLU A 18 15.46 9.54 16.08
N ASP A 19 14.40 9.24 15.32
CA ASP A 19 14.47 8.32 14.18
C ASP A 19 15.56 8.78 13.20
N ILE A 20 15.61 10.07 12.85
CA ILE A 20 16.60 10.62 11.92
C ILE A 20 18.04 10.46 12.42
N ASN A 21 18.23 10.63 13.73
CA ASN A 21 19.54 10.56 14.36
C ASN A 21 20.00 9.12 14.63
N ARG A 22 19.05 8.18 14.81
CA ARG A 22 19.36 6.76 14.96
C ARG A 22 20.13 6.25 13.75
N LYS A 23 21.33 5.71 14.01
CA LYS A 23 22.19 5.15 12.98
C LYS A 23 21.78 3.70 12.72
N ILE A 24 21.34 3.43 11.50
CA ILE A 24 21.05 2.08 11.03
C ILE A 24 22.05 1.75 9.93
N SER A 25 22.80 0.66 10.11
CA SER A 25 23.77 0.21 9.12
C SER A 25 23.07 -0.61 8.05
N ILE A 26 22.52 0.07 7.03
CA ILE A 26 21.83 -0.57 5.89
C ILE A 26 22.74 -1.59 5.19
N SER A 27 24.04 -1.29 5.04
CA SER A 27 25.00 -2.22 4.43
C SER A 27 25.15 -3.50 5.24
N HIS A 28 25.24 -3.40 6.57
CA HIS A 28 25.34 -4.55 7.45
C HIS A 28 24.07 -5.41 7.42
N LEU A 29 22.89 -4.77 7.40
CA LEU A 29 21.61 -5.48 7.27
C LEU A 29 21.54 -6.28 5.96
N VAL A 30 22.02 -5.71 4.86
CA VAL A 30 22.01 -6.39 3.55
C VAL A 30 23.04 -7.52 3.48
N GLN A 31 24.23 -7.32 4.04
CA GLN A 31 25.30 -8.32 4.07
C GLN A 31 24.92 -9.56 4.89
N ASN A 32 24.17 -9.36 5.99
CA ASN A 32 23.77 -10.43 6.90
C ASN A 32 22.33 -10.93 6.66
N ALA A 33 21.72 -10.55 5.54
CA ALA A 33 20.38 -10.98 5.20
C ALA A 33 20.34 -12.48 4.88
N ASP A 34 19.22 -13.13 5.24
CA ASP A 34 19.00 -14.53 4.90
C ASP A 34 18.96 -14.75 3.38
N LYS A 35 19.54 -15.87 2.92
CA LYS A 35 19.58 -16.22 1.48
C LYS A 35 18.19 -16.33 0.86
N THR A 36 17.21 -16.80 1.63
CA THR A 36 15.81 -16.95 1.22
C THR A 36 15.21 -15.58 0.92
N LEU A 37 15.40 -14.61 1.82
CA LEU A 37 14.95 -13.23 1.64
C LEU A 37 15.60 -12.61 0.39
N ILE A 38 16.91 -12.78 0.24
CA ILE A 38 17.66 -12.25 -0.93
C ILE A 38 17.07 -12.82 -2.23
N ASN A 39 16.85 -14.13 -2.29
CA ASN A 39 16.33 -14.79 -3.48
C ASN A 39 14.90 -14.34 -3.82
N GLN A 40 14.00 -14.28 -2.83
CA GLN A 40 12.62 -13.81 -3.04
C GLN A 40 12.59 -12.37 -3.56
N VAL A 41 13.34 -11.47 -2.93
CA VAL A 41 13.41 -10.06 -3.36
C VAL A 41 14.02 -9.94 -4.75
N ASN A 42 15.05 -10.73 -5.08
CA ASN A 42 15.63 -10.72 -6.42
C ASN A 42 14.61 -11.14 -7.49
N CYS A 43 13.91 -12.27 -7.28
CA CYS A 43 12.91 -12.78 -8.22
C CYS A 43 11.83 -11.75 -8.54
N ASP A 44 11.34 -11.05 -7.52
CA ASP A 44 10.30 -10.04 -7.67
C ASP A 44 10.81 -8.74 -8.31
N VAL A 45 11.94 -8.21 -7.84
CA VAL A 45 12.46 -6.93 -8.33
C VAL A 45 13.02 -7.04 -9.75
N ASP A 46 13.55 -8.19 -10.15
CA ASP A 46 14.10 -8.34 -11.50
C ASP A 46 13.00 -8.28 -12.57
N ARG A 47 11.78 -8.70 -12.22
CA ARG A 47 10.57 -8.61 -13.06
C ARG A 47 9.91 -7.22 -13.03
N CYS A 48 10.35 -6.33 -12.15
CA CYS A 48 9.79 -4.98 -12.08
C CYS A 48 10.19 -4.14 -13.30
N ASP A 49 9.20 -3.44 -13.86
CA ASP A 49 9.42 -2.40 -14.87
C ASP A 49 9.99 -1.13 -14.21
N LEU A 50 11.31 -1.15 -13.99
CA LEU A 50 12.09 -0.02 -13.47
C LEU A 50 13.01 0.52 -14.56
N GLN A 51 13.17 1.84 -14.56
CA GLN A 51 13.82 2.59 -15.63
C GLN A 51 15.35 2.38 -15.71
N SER A 52 15.98 1.87 -14.65
CA SER A 52 17.43 1.61 -14.61
C SER A 52 17.79 0.48 -13.64
N ASP A 53 18.91 -0.19 -13.90
CA ASP A 53 19.47 -1.21 -13.00
C ASP A 53 19.88 -0.64 -11.64
N ILE A 54 20.24 0.65 -11.60
CA ILE A 54 20.52 1.36 -10.34
C ILE A 54 19.24 1.45 -9.50
N ASP A 55 18.09 1.77 -10.09
CA ASP A 55 16.80 1.79 -9.38
C ASP A 55 16.44 0.38 -8.88
N LYS A 56 16.68 -0.69 -9.68
CA LYS A 56 16.49 -2.09 -9.23
C LYS A 56 17.38 -2.44 -8.05
N SER A 57 18.68 -2.12 -8.13
CA SER A 57 19.65 -2.36 -7.06
C SER A 57 19.26 -1.63 -5.77
N ASN A 58 18.85 -0.37 -5.86
CA ASN A 58 18.37 0.40 -4.72
C ASN A 58 17.09 -0.18 -4.11
N LEU A 59 16.16 -0.69 -4.93
CA LEU A 59 14.95 -1.35 -4.43
C LEU A 59 15.28 -2.64 -3.67
N LYS A 60 16.12 -3.50 -4.26
CA LYS A 60 16.59 -4.73 -3.60
C LYS A 60 17.20 -4.40 -2.25
N ARG A 61 18.11 -3.42 -2.22
CA ARG A 61 18.78 -2.97 -0.99
C ARG A 61 17.79 -2.45 0.05
N LEU A 62 16.79 -1.66 -0.36
CA LEU A 62 15.74 -1.15 0.52
C LEU A 62 14.92 -2.30 1.14
N LEU A 63 14.39 -3.19 0.30
CA LEU A 63 13.55 -4.30 0.74
C LEU A 63 14.34 -5.24 1.65
N ILE A 64 15.51 -5.71 1.21
CA ILE A 64 16.36 -6.62 1.99
C ILE A 64 16.69 -6.01 3.35
N SER A 65 17.09 -4.73 3.40
CA SER A 65 17.45 -4.10 4.67
C SER A 65 16.26 -3.99 5.63
N VAL A 66 15.08 -3.58 5.17
CA VAL A 66 13.90 -3.45 6.04
C VAL A 66 13.43 -4.81 6.56
N PHE A 67 13.33 -5.81 5.70
CA PHE A 67 12.91 -7.16 6.12
C PHE A 67 13.97 -7.89 6.95
N SER A 68 15.26 -7.57 6.79
CA SER A 68 16.29 -8.05 7.71
C SER A 68 16.21 -7.37 9.08
N TYR A 69 15.89 -6.08 9.11
CA TYR A 69 15.69 -5.33 10.35
C TYR A 69 14.44 -5.78 11.13
N ARG A 70 13.41 -6.23 10.43
CA ARG A 70 12.10 -6.64 10.97
C ARG A 70 11.85 -8.14 10.95
N ARG A 71 12.92 -8.95 10.80
CA ARG A 71 12.84 -10.42 10.64
C ARG A 71 12.04 -11.13 11.73
N GLU A 72 12.00 -10.55 12.93
CA GLU A 72 11.25 -11.10 14.07
C GLU A 72 9.76 -10.73 14.04
N ASN A 73 9.40 -9.66 13.34
CA ASN A 73 8.04 -9.14 13.27
C ASN A 73 7.25 -9.70 12.09
N TYR A 74 7.85 -9.75 10.90
CA TYR A 74 7.15 -10.20 9.69
C TYR A 74 8.10 -10.61 8.56
N SER A 75 7.60 -11.47 7.66
CA SER A 75 8.32 -11.95 6.48
C SER A 75 8.09 -11.04 5.27
N TYR A 76 9.01 -11.11 4.30
CA TYR A 76 8.76 -10.57 2.97
C TYR A 76 7.63 -11.37 2.30
N ILE A 77 6.66 -10.67 1.69
CA ILE A 77 5.60 -11.27 0.89
C ILE A 77 5.59 -10.65 -0.50
N GLN A 78 5.27 -11.46 -1.50
CA GLN A 78 5.20 -11.03 -2.89
C GLN A 78 4.19 -9.89 -3.05
N GLY A 79 4.60 -8.86 -3.79
CA GLY A 79 3.80 -7.64 -4.03
C GLY A 79 4.26 -6.43 -3.22
N ILE A 80 4.91 -6.59 -2.06
CA ILE A 80 5.39 -5.43 -1.27
C ILE A 80 6.42 -4.58 -2.02
N HIS A 81 7.18 -5.18 -2.94
CA HIS A 81 8.10 -4.45 -3.80
C HIS A 81 7.41 -3.32 -4.59
N GLU A 82 6.10 -3.43 -4.86
CA GLU A 82 5.29 -2.40 -5.49
C GLU A 82 5.20 -1.13 -4.63
N ILE A 83 4.97 -1.27 -3.33
CA ILE A 83 5.03 -0.17 -2.35
C ILE A 83 6.46 0.38 -2.29
N GLY A 84 7.46 -0.51 -2.24
CA GLY A 84 8.88 -0.12 -2.25
C GLY A 84 9.25 0.77 -3.44
N LYS A 85 8.75 0.48 -4.65
CA LYS A 85 8.93 1.31 -5.86
C LYS A 85 8.41 2.73 -5.67
N VAL A 86 7.31 2.91 -4.94
CA VAL A 86 6.76 4.23 -4.64
C VAL A 86 7.71 4.99 -3.71
N PHE A 87 8.25 4.33 -2.69
CA PHE A 87 9.19 4.93 -1.75
C PHE A 87 10.58 5.19 -2.34
N LEU A 88 11.00 4.47 -3.39
CA LEU A 88 12.24 4.77 -4.13
C LEU A 88 12.30 6.21 -4.65
N THR A 89 11.16 6.87 -4.80
CA THR A 89 11.14 8.29 -5.18
C THR A 89 11.80 9.22 -4.17
N LEU A 90 11.93 8.78 -2.91
CA LEU A 90 12.66 9.47 -1.86
C LEU A 90 14.19 9.37 -2.04
N PHE A 91 14.69 8.32 -2.72
CA PHE A 91 16.12 8.15 -3.02
C PHE A 91 16.65 9.14 -4.06
N ARG A 92 15.80 9.61 -4.96
CA ARG A 92 16.20 10.52 -6.04
C ARG A 92 16.67 11.84 -5.47
N GLU A 93 17.47 12.61 -6.19
CA GLU A 93 17.83 13.97 -5.75
C GLU A 93 16.63 14.91 -5.88
N TYR A 94 16.55 15.94 -5.02
CA TYR A 94 15.52 16.98 -5.12
C TYR A 94 16.15 18.24 -5.71
N LYS A 95 15.36 19.04 -6.44
CA LYS A 95 15.87 20.29 -6.99
C LYS A 95 15.95 21.33 -5.88
N ARG A 96 17.16 21.76 -5.51
CA ARG A 96 17.38 22.78 -4.46
C ARG A 96 16.63 24.09 -4.74
N SER A 97 16.41 24.43 -6.01
CA SER A 97 15.60 25.60 -6.42
C SER A 97 14.17 25.59 -5.86
N ASN A 98 13.64 24.44 -5.46
CA ASN A 98 12.31 24.32 -4.88
C ASN A 98 12.27 24.48 -3.35
N LEU A 99 13.41 24.64 -2.66
CA LEU A 99 13.47 24.70 -1.19
C LEU A 99 12.61 25.82 -0.59
N ALA A 100 12.61 27.00 -1.20
CA ALA A 100 11.80 28.13 -0.73
C ALA A 100 10.30 27.80 -0.79
N LYS A 101 9.86 27.16 -1.88
CA LYS A 101 8.47 26.72 -2.07
C LYS A 101 8.09 25.62 -1.07
N ILE A 102 9.01 24.69 -0.80
CA ILE A 102 8.81 23.63 0.20
C ILE A 102 8.66 24.26 1.59
N LYS A 103 9.58 25.14 2.00
CA LYS A 103 9.52 25.86 3.29
C LYS A 103 8.18 26.57 3.49
N LYS A 104 7.70 27.30 2.47
CA LYS A 104 6.40 28.00 2.51
C LYS A 104 5.20 27.05 2.67
N LYS A 105 5.27 25.85 2.09
CA LYS A 105 4.21 24.84 2.27
C LYS A 105 4.26 24.22 3.65
N MET A 106 5.46 23.90 4.13
CA MET A 106 5.65 23.31 5.46
C MET A 106 5.19 24.23 6.57
N SER A 107 5.46 25.54 6.47
CA SER A 107 4.99 26.51 7.47
C SER A 107 3.47 26.60 7.59
N LYS A 108 2.71 26.13 6.58
CA LYS A 108 1.24 26.07 6.63
C LYS A 108 0.72 24.77 7.26
N LEU A 109 1.50 23.69 7.24
CA LEU A 109 1.10 22.38 7.76
C LEU A 109 1.34 22.22 9.26
N ILE A 110 2.21 23.06 9.83
CA ILE A 110 2.67 22.92 11.20
C ILE A 110 1.75 23.71 12.14
N VAL A 111 1.05 23.00 13.04
CA VAL A 111 0.24 23.59 14.11
C VAL A 111 1.16 24.22 15.18
N PHE A 112 0.68 25.24 15.89
CA PHE A 112 1.51 26.05 16.79
C PHE A 112 2.25 25.24 17.88
N SER A 113 1.64 24.17 18.41
CA SER A 113 2.20 23.31 19.47
C SER A 113 3.36 22.40 19.02
N GLU A 114 3.41 22.02 17.73
CA GLU A 114 4.43 21.10 17.18
C GLU A 114 5.56 21.86 16.46
N ARG A 115 5.55 23.19 16.55
CA ARG A 115 6.28 24.06 15.62
C ARG A 115 7.80 23.96 15.73
N PHE A 116 8.31 23.74 16.93
CA PHE A 116 9.75 23.67 17.16
C PHE A 116 10.34 22.35 16.64
N GLU A 117 9.76 21.21 17.03
CA GLU A 117 10.23 19.89 16.58
C GLU A 117 10.09 19.72 15.07
N ALA A 118 8.97 20.15 14.48
CA ALA A 118 8.78 20.08 13.04
C ALA A 118 9.82 20.91 12.26
N VAL A 119 10.23 22.08 12.79
CA VAL A 119 11.29 22.90 12.19
C VAL A 119 12.65 22.21 12.30
N ILE A 120 12.98 21.60 13.45
CA ILE A 120 14.23 20.84 13.62
C ILE A 120 14.25 19.65 12.68
N LEU A 121 13.19 18.83 12.68
CA LEU A 121 13.04 17.68 11.80
C LEU A 121 13.21 18.08 10.34
N PHE A 122 12.58 19.18 9.91
CA PHE A 122 12.71 19.68 8.55
C PHE A 122 14.16 20.06 8.18
N LYS A 123 14.89 20.74 9.08
CA LYS A 123 16.32 21.04 8.88
C LYS A 123 17.16 19.77 8.74
N LEU A 124 16.90 18.76 9.57
CA LEU A 124 17.60 17.48 9.51
C LEU A 124 17.29 16.71 8.22
N LEU A 125 16.03 16.70 7.80
CA LEU A 125 15.62 16.12 6.52
C LEU A 125 16.33 16.77 5.34
N ILE A 126 16.41 18.11 5.29
CA ILE A 126 17.18 18.82 4.24
C ILE A 126 18.64 18.31 4.22
N LYS A 127 19.28 18.22 5.39
CA LYS A 127 20.66 17.74 5.50
C LYS A 127 20.80 16.31 4.98
N LYS A 128 19.87 15.41 5.34
CA LYS A 128 19.88 14.01 4.90
C LYS A 128 19.66 13.89 3.40
N PHE A 129 18.67 14.59 2.83
CA PHE A 129 18.37 14.53 1.41
C PHE A 129 19.49 15.08 0.50
N ASN A 130 20.44 15.86 1.04
CA ASN A 130 21.60 16.39 0.30
C ASN A 130 22.70 15.36 0.03
N SER A 131 22.63 14.16 0.61
CA SER A 131 23.63 13.10 0.40
C SER A 131 22.95 11.79 0.04
N GLU A 132 23.58 10.97 -0.81
CA GLU A 132 23.04 9.67 -1.19
C GLU A 132 22.81 8.76 0.02
N LYS A 133 23.80 8.68 0.93
CA LYS A 133 23.68 7.91 2.18
C LYS A 133 22.52 8.39 3.05
N GLY A 134 22.32 9.71 3.14
CA GLY A 134 21.20 10.28 3.88
C GLY A 134 19.86 9.99 3.22
N ARG A 135 19.76 10.04 1.88
CA ARG A 135 18.55 9.67 1.14
C ARG A 135 18.19 8.20 1.35
N ALA A 136 19.18 7.32 1.33
CA ALA A 136 18.98 5.90 1.62
C ALA A 136 18.43 5.66 3.04
N ASP A 137 19.02 6.33 4.03
CA ASP A 137 18.58 6.27 5.43
C ASP A 137 17.12 6.75 5.60
N ILE A 138 16.75 7.86 4.95
CA ILE A 138 15.36 8.36 5.02
C ILE A 138 14.39 7.43 4.31
N CYS A 139 14.75 6.92 3.13
CA CYS A 139 13.87 6.01 2.42
C CYS A 139 13.63 4.71 3.21
N PHE A 140 14.68 4.15 3.81
CA PHE A 140 14.58 3.03 4.75
C PHE A 140 13.58 3.33 5.86
N LYS A 141 13.76 4.45 6.58
CA LYS A 141 12.92 4.81 7.73
C LYS A 141 11.48 5.09 7.33
N ALA A 142 11.26 5.80 6.23
CA ALA A 142 9.93 6.11 5.74
C ALA A 142 9.20 4.84 5.30
N PHE A 143 9.88 3.95 4.58
CA PHE A 143 9.29 2.68 4.15
C PHE A 143 9.00 1.76 5.34
N ASP A 144 9.93 1.61 6.29
CA ASP A 144 9.72 0.86 7.53
C ASP A 144 8.53 1.39 8.34
N ARG A 145 8.45 2.71 8.53
CA ARG A 145 7.31 3.37 9.21
C ARG A 145 6.00 3.15 8.47
N PHE A 146 6.01 3.23 7.15
CA PHE A 146 4.82 2.95 6.34
C PHE A 146 4.35 1.51 6.55
N LEU A 147 5.25 0.53 6.47
CA LEU A 147 4.89 -0.87 6.69
C LEU A 147 4.33 -1.08 8.10
N MET A 148 4.96 -0.52 9.12
CA MET A 148 4.48 -0.60 10.50
C MET A 148 3.06 -0.05 10.69
N LEU A 149 2.76 1.09 10.07
CA LEU A 149 1.50 1.78 10.27
C LEU A 149 0.38 1.20 9.41
N TYR A 150 0.68 0.89 8.14
CA TYR A 150 -0.34 0.62 7.12
C TYR A 150 -0.36 -0.83 6.63
N SER A 151 0.73 -1.58 6.82
CA SER A 151 0.86 -2.93 6.26
C SER A 151 0.92 -4.02 7.34
N THR A 152 1.37 -3.74 8.56
CA THR A 152 1.41 -4.71 9.67
C THR A 152 0.08 -5.42 9.94
N PRO A 153 -1.10 -4.79 9.81
CA PRO A 153 -2.37 -5.52 9.93
C PRO A 153 -2.58 -6.62 8.88
N TYR A 154 -1.79 -6.58 7.79
CA TYR A 154 -2.01 -7.39 6.59
C TYR A 154 -0.78 -8.23 6.18
N ILE A 155 0.39 -8.00 6.80
CA ILE A 155 1.60 -8.78 6.58
C ILE A 155 1.70 -9.83 7.69
N TYR A 156 1.95 -11.07 7.29
CA TYR A 156 2.08 -12.22 8.18
C TYR A 156 3.50 -12.80 8.15
N LYS A 157 3.88 -13.48 9.22
CA LYS A 157 5.08 -14.32 9.23
C LYS A 157 4.76 -15.62 8.51
N SER A 158 5.63 -16.05 7.59
CA SER A 158 5.39 -17.19 6.68
C SER A 158 5.63 -18.58 7.29
N ASP A 159 6.09 -18.65 8.53
CA ASP A 159 6.33 -19.90 9.25
C ASP A 159 4.99 -20.63 9.48
N SER A 160 4.94 -21.97 9.40
CA SER A 160 3.74 -22.84 9.21
C SER A 160 2.43 -22.55 9.99
N LEU A 161 2.43 -21.69 11.02
CA LEU A 161 1.24 -21.06 11.62
C LEU A 161 0.65 -19.91 10.75
N ALA A 162 1.27 -19.59 9.61
CA ALA A 162 0.99 -18.47 8.71
C ALA A 162 -0.35 -18.55 7.97
N GLN A 163 -0.77 -19.74 7.56
CA GLN A 163 -2.03 -19.91 6.83
C GLN A 163 -3.23 -19.50 7.68
N ILE A 164 -3.18 -19.80 8.98
CA ILE A 164 -4.19 -19.37 9.96
C ILE A 164 -4.21 -17.84 10.07
N ASN A 165 -3.05 -17.18 9.94
CA ASN A 165 -2.97 -15.73 10.04
C ASN A 165 -3.56 -15.01 8.81
N LEU A 166 -3.24 -15.47 7.59
CA LEU A 166 -3.83 -14.87 6.38
C LEU A 166 -5.35 -15.04 6.34
N GLU A 167 -5.85 -16.21 6.71
CA GLU A 167 -7.28 -16.47 6.80
C GLU A 167 -7.95 -15.54 7.80
N TYR A 168 -7.37 -15.38 9.00
CA TYR A 168 -7.87 -14.46 10.02
C TYR A 168 -7.89 -13.01 9.54
N ILE A 169 -6.81 -12.55 8.91
CA ILE A 169 -6.69 -11.19 8.35
C ILE A 169 -7.79 -10.95 7.32
N LEU A 170 -7.97 -11.88 6.37
CA LEU A 170 -8.97 -11.76 5.32
C LEU A 170 -10.39 -11.83 5.85
N SER A 171 -10.68 -12.69 6.84
CA SER A 171 -11.99 -12.73 7.49
C SER A 171 -12.33 -11.39 8.16
N ASN A 172 -11.39 -10.76 8.85
CA ASN A 172 -11.63 -9.44 9.45
C ASN A 172 -11.89 -8.37 8.39
N ILE A 173 -11.10 -8.35 7.32
CA ILE A 173 -11.31 -7.44 6.17
C ILE A 173 -12.69 -7.68 5.55
N SER A 174 -13.09 -8.94 5.35
CA SER A 174 -14.42 -9.30 4.84
C SER A 174 -15.52 -8.73 5.72
N GLN A 175 -15.40 -8.87 7.04
CA GLN A 175 -16.39 -8.36 7.99
C GLN A 175 -16.49 -6.83 7.96
N ASP A 176 -15.36 -6.13 7.97
CA ASP A 176 -15.33 -4.66 7.86
C ASP A 176 -15.95 -4.19 6.54
N LEU A 177 -15.65 -4.88 5.45
CA LEU A 177 -16.18 -4.58 4.13
C LEU A 177 -17.69 -4.79 4.06
N LEU A 178 -18.19 -5.93 4.54
CA LEU A 178 -19.62 -6.21 4.59
C LEU A 178 -20.35 -5.20 5.48
N TYR A 179 -19.78 -4.84 6.63
CA TYR A 179 -20.34 -3.80 7.49
C TYR A 179 -20.47 -2.46 6.75
N LEU A 180 -19.41 -2.01 6.06
CA LEU A 180 -19.42 -0.75 5.32
C LEU A 180 -20.35 -0.80 4.10
N LEU A 181 -20.45 -1.93 3.40
CA LEU A 181 -21.41 -2.13 2.32
C LEU A 181 -22.84 -2.07 2.85
N ASN A 182 -23.17 -2.73 3.96
CA ASN A 182 -24.50 -2.68 4.55
C ASN A 182 -24.96 -1.24 4.84
N LYS A 183 -24.01 -0.38 5.25
CA LYS A 183 -24.29 1.04 5.52
C LYS A 183 -24.46 1.90 4.26
N ARG A 184 -23.92 1.48 3.10
CA ARG A 184 -23.79 2.35 1.91
C ARG A 184 -24.48 1.83 0.65
N SER A 185 -24.59 0.52 0.47
CA SER A 185 -25.31 -0.14 -0.62
C SER A 185 -25.86 -1.48 -0.13
N SER A 186 -27.13 -1.49 0.26
CA SER A 186 -27.83 -2.70 0.70
C SER A 186 -27.88 -3.78 -0.39
N ASN A 187 -27.94 -3.35 -1.67
CA ASN A 187 -27.91 -4.24 -2.82
C ASN A 187 -26.59 -5.02 -2.89
N LEU A 188 -25.45 -4.32 -2.89
CA LEU A 188 -24.13 -4.95 -2.88
C LEU A 188 -23.91 -5.79 -1.62
N TYR A 189 -24.34 -5.32 -0.45
CA TYR A 189 -24.26 -6.11 0.78
C TYR A 189 -24.98 -7.45 0.66
N ASN A 190 -26.23 -7.44 0.22
CA ASN A 190 -27.02 -8.67 0.04
C ASN A 190 -26.38 -9.59 -1.02
N PHE A 191 -25.83 -9.01 -2.10
CA PHE A 191 -25.10 -9.74 -3.12
C PHE A 191 -23.85 -10.43 -2.55
N PHE A 192 -23.00 -9.72 -1.80
CA PHE A 192 -21.78 -10.29 -1.20
C PHE A 192 -22.06 -11.29 -0.08
N ILE A 193 -23.17 -11.18 0.64
CA ILE A 193 -23.60 -12.23 1.58
C ILE A 193 -23.99 -13.51 0.83
N LYS A 194 -24.75 -13.39 -0.26
CA LYS A 194 -25.13 -14.54 -1.10
C LYS A 194 -23.97 -15.14 -1.89
N LEU A 195 -22.89 -14.40 -2.10
CA LEU A 195 -21.67 -14.90 -2.74
C LEU A 195 -20.92 -15.94 -1.88
N LYS A 196 -21.21 -16.02 -0.59
CA LYS A 196 -20.58 -16.97 0.32
C LYS A 196 -21.17 -18.36 0.10
N ALA A 197 -20.36 -19.31 -0.35
CA ALA A 197 -20.76 -20.71 -0.33
C ALA A 197 -21.06 -21.19 1.09
N LYS A 198 -22.10 -22.00 1.29
CA LYS A 198 -22.38 -22.66 2.58
C LYS A 198 -21.17 -23.38 3.22
N ALA A 199 -20.22 -23.85 2.41
CA ALA A 199 -19.02 -24.55 2.87
C ALA A 199 -17.75 -23.68 2.91
N ASP A 200 -17.80 -22.45 2.37
CA ASP A 200 -16.64 -21.57 2.30
C ASP A 200 -16.46 -20.73 3.56
N LYS A 201 -15.19 -20.51 3.91
CA LYS A 201 -14.77 -19.58 4.95
C LYS A 201 -15.03 -18.14 4.51
N GLU A 202 -15.29 -17.24 5.45
CA GLU A 202 -15.55 -15.80 5.17
C GLU A 202 -14.42 -15.11 4.42
N SER A 203 -13.20 -15.62 4.54
CA SER A 203 -12.02 -15.18 3.80
C SER A 203 -12.13 -15.40 2.29
N SER A 204 -12.90 -16.41 1.83
CA SER A 204 -12.93 -16.80 0.42
C SER A 204 -13.57 -15.73 -0.47
N VAL A 205 -14.63 -15.06 0.01
CA VAL A 205 -15.40 -14.08 -0.78
C VAL A 205 -14.60 -12.81 -1.11
N CYS A 206 -13.59 -12.47 -0.30
CA CYS A 206 -12.82 -11.23 -0.43
C CYS A 206 -11.38 -11.45 -0.90
N MET A 207 -11.00 -12.67 -1.33
CA MET A 207 -9.64 -12.95 -1.80
C MET A 207 -9.19 -12.02 -2.94
N PHE A 208 -10.12 -11.50 -3.75
CA PHE A 208 -9.80 -10.56 -4.82
C PHE A 208 -9.21 -9.23 -4.32
N ILE A 209 -9.35 -8.90 -3.04
CA ILE A 209 -8.86 -7.65 -2.44
C ILE A 209 -7.39 -7.77 -2.02
N LEU A 210 -6.90 -8.99 -1.82
CA LEU A 210 -5.56 -9.22 -1.28
C LEU A 210 -4.45 -8.49 -2.08
N PRO A 211 -4.43 -8.53 -3.42
CA PRO A 211 -3.44 -7.78 -4.20
C PRO A 211 -3.56 -6.26 -4.00
N TRP A 212 -4.77 -5.73 -3.83
CA TRP A 212 -5.00 -4.30 -3.61
C TRP A 212 -4.42 -3.84 -2.28
N ILE A 213 -4.57 -4.65 -1.23
CA ILE A 213 -4.03 -4.35 0.11
C ILE A 213 -2.51 -4.45 0.13
N ILE A 214 -1.96 -5.58 -0.32
CA ILE A 214 -0.51 -5.85 -0.26
C ILE A 214 0.28 -4.84 -1.11
N THR A 215 -0.31 -4.35 -2.20
CA THR A 215 0.36 -3.41 -3.10
C THR A 215 -0.11 -1.96 -2.92
N CYS A 216 -1.09 -1.71 -2.05
CA CYS A 216 -1.76 -0.40 -1.95
C CYS A 216 -2.19 0.12 -3.34
N PHE A 217 -2.82 -0.77 -4.12
CA PHE A 217 -3.28 -0.57 -5.50
C PHE A 217 -2.20 -0.30 -6.56
N SER A 218 -0.93 -0.16 -6.20
CA SER A 218 0.07 0.29 -7.17
C SER A 218 0.35 -0.72 -8.28
N HIS A 219 0.06 -2.01 -8.04
CA HIS A 219 0.14 -3.04 -9.08
C HIS A 219 -0.98 -2.94 -10.12
N ASN A 220 -2.18 -2.48 -9.72
CA ASN A 220 -3.37 -2.42 -10.56
C ASN A 220 -3.47 -1.12 -11.38
N ILE A 221 -2.49 -0.23 -11.27
CA ILE A 221 -2.46 1.07 -11.95
C ILE A 221 -1.30 1.08 -12.94
N SER A 222 -1.58 1.48 -14.18
CA SER A 222 -0.55 1.57 -15.21
C SER A 222 0.60 2.49 -14.78
N ILE A 223 1.85 2.08 -15.08
CA ILE A 223 3.04 2.89 -14.79
C ILE A 223 3.00 4.28 -15.45
N LYS A 224 2.26 4.41 -16.57
CA LYS A 224 2.01 5.68 -17.28
C LYS A 224 1.21 6.67 -16.41
N GLN A 225 0.43 6.17 -15.45
CA GLN A 225 -0.40 6.95 -14.52
C GLN A 225 0.27 7.10 -13.14
N LYS A 226 1.60 7.16 -13.07
CA LYS A 226 2.36 7.31 -11.82
C LYS A 226 1.90 8.46 -10.91
N LYS A 227 1.26 9.49 -11.47
CA LYS A 227 0.66 10.60 -10.71
C LYS A 227 -0.49 10.12 -9.81
N LEU A 228 -1.33 9.20 -10.31
CA LEU A 228 -2.45 8.62 -9.56
C LEU A 228 -1.94 7.77 -8.39
N ILE A 229 -0.93 6.93 -8.62
CA ILE A 229 -0.29 6.14 -7.56
C ILE A 229 0.16 7.05 -6.41
N TYR A 230 0.88 8.14 -6.72
CA TYR A 230 1.28 9.07 -5.66
C TYR A 230 0.11 9.78 -4.98
N TYR A 231 -0.96 10.05 -5.71
CA TYR A 231 -2.15 10.68 -5.13
C TYR A 231 -2.84 9.74 -4.14
N ILE A 232 -2.98 8.45 -4.48
CA ILE A 232 -3.50 7.42 -3.57
C ILE A 232 -2.62 7.31 -2.33
N PHE A 233 -1.30 7.26 -2.51
CA PHE A 233 -0.36 7.21 -1.38
C PHE A 233 -0.39 8.48 -0.53
N ASP A 234 -0.55 9.66 -1.14
CA ASP A 234 -0.73 10.92 -0.39
C ASP A 234 -1.94 10.78 0.57
N HIS A 235 -3.04 10.20 0.11
CA HIS A 235 -4.25 9.99 0.92
C HIS A 235 -4.10 8.90 1.96
N ILE A 236 -3.50 7.75 1.61
CA ILE A 236 -3.25 6.67 2.58
C ILE A 236 -2.40 7.21 3.73
N ILE A 237 -1.28 7.88 3.40
CA ILE A 237 -0.34 8.40 4.39
C ILE A 237 -0.94 9.55 5.21
N SER A 238 -1.87 10.35 4.65
CA SER A 238 -2.53 11.42 5.41
C SER A 238 -3.71 10.95 6.26
N SER A 239 -4.11 9.68 6.14
CA SER A 239 -5.32 9.14 6.75
C SER A 239 -5.02 8.04 7.77
N HIS A 240 -6.07 7.60 8.47
CA HIS A 240 -5.99 6.47 9.39
C HIS A 240 -5.55 5.18 8.66
N PRO A 241 -4.79 4.26 9.30
CA PRO A 241 -4.37 2.99 8.67
C PRO A 241 -5.47 2.15 8.01
N LEU A 242 -6.69 2.20 8.55
CA LEU A 242 -7.85 1.50 7.99
C LEU A 242 -8.42 2.16 6.73
N TYR A 243 -7.93 3.33 6.31
CA TYR A 243 -8.42 4.06 5.15
C TYR A 243 -8.40 3.24 3.86
N ILE A 244 -7.46 2.28 3.73
CA ILE A 244 -7.40 1.38 2.58
C ILE A 244 -8.70 0.57 2.41
N ILE A 245 -9.35 0.17 3.51
CA ILE A 245 -10.62 -0.57 3.49
C ILE A 245 -11.75 0.32 2.96
N PHE A 246 -11.78 1.59 3.38
CA PHE A 246 -12.74 2.56 2.85
C PHE A 246 -12.57 2.79 1.34
N LEU A 247 -11.33 2.86 0.86
CA LEU A 247 -11.04 2.96 -0.57
C LEU A 247 -11.53 1.72 -1.33
N ILE A 248 -11.29 0.52 -0.80
CA ILE A 248 -11.76 -0.73 -1.41
C ILE A 248 -13.29 -0.73 -1.54
N VAL A 249 -14.01 -0.38 -0.47
CA VAL A 249 -15.48 -0.30 -0.47
C VAL A 249 -15.97 0.71 -1.51
N GLU A 250 -15.32 1.87 -1.60
CA GLU A 250 -15.67 2.89 -2.59
C GLU A 250 -15.45 2.40 -4.03
N ILE A 251 -14.37 1.67 -4.29
CA ILE A 251 -14.11 1.05 -5.60
C ILE A 251 -15.23 0.06 -5.95
N ILE A 252 -15.64 -0.78 -5.00
CA ILE A 252 -16.71 -1.76 -5.19
C ILE A 252 -18.04 -1.05 -5.51
N ILE A 253 -18.40 -0.03 -4.73
CA ILE A 253 -19.63 0.76 -4.94
C ILE A 253 -19.61 1.44 -6.31
N GLN A 254 -18.51 2.09 -6.70
CA GLN A 254 -18.41 2.73 -8.02
C GLN A 254 -18.46 1.74 -9.18
N SER A 255 -18.16 0.47 -8.91
CA SER A 255 -18.15 -0.61 -9.90
C SER A 255 -19.47 -1.38 -9.95
N GLU A 256 -20.45 -1.06 -9.09
CA GLU A 256 -21.72 -1.78 -8.95
C GLU A 256 -22.41 -2.03 -10.29
N THR A 257 -22.68 -0.96 -11.05
CA THR A 257 -23.36 -1.07 -12.34
C THR A 257 -22.57 -1.90 -13.35
N LYS A 258 -21.23 -1.77 -13.36
CA LYS A 258 -20.37 -2.53 -14.27
C LYS A 258 -20.30 -4.00 -13.89
N LEU A 259 -20.29 -4.30 -12.59
CA LEU A 259 -20.29 -5.65 -12.06
C LEU A 259 -21.58 -6.36 -12.45
N PHE A 260 -22.74 -5.77 -12.17
CA PHE A 260 -24.02 -6.40 -12.50
C PHE A 260 -24.23 -6.53 -14.00
N PHE A 261 -23.85 -5.52 -14.80
CA PHE A 261 -23.84 -5.67 -16.26
C PHE A 261 -22.94 -6.82 -16.71
N TYR A 262 -21.73 -6.95 -16.14
CA TYR A 262 -20.83 -8.06 -16.47
C TYR A 262 -21.43 -9.42 -16.11
N LEU A 263 -22.10 -9.55 -14.97
CA LEU A 263 -22.78 -10.78 -14.56
C LEU A 263 -23.95 -11.11 -15.49
N GLU A 264 -24.76 -10.12 -15.86
CA GLU A 264 -25.87 -10.29 -16.80
C GLU A 264 -25.39 -10.82 -18.16
N GLN A 265 -24.25 -10.33 -18.66
CA GLN A 265 -23.67 -10.80 -19.93
C GLN A 265 -23.18 -12.25 -19.86
N ASN A 266 -22.75 -12.74 -18.68
CA ASN A 266 -22.22 -14.09 -18.53
C ASN A 266 -23.29 -15.13 -18.15
N PHE A 267 -24.38 -14.70 -17.50
CA PHE A 267 -25.34 -15.61 -16.88
C PHE A 267 -26.83 -15.25 -17.10
N GLY A 268 -27.14 -14.12 -17.76
CA GLY A 268 -28.51 -13.64 -17.99
C GLY A 268 -29.05 -12.69 -16.91
N SER A 269 -30.26 -12.16 -17.13
CA SER A 269 -30.85 -11.07 -16.32
C SER A 269 -31.24 -11.46 -14.88
N ASP A 270 -31.42 -12.75 -14.59
CA ASP A 270 -31.98 -13.22 -13.30
C ASP A 270 -30.92 -13.40 -12.19
N VAL A 271 -29.66 -13.14 -12.51
CA VAL A 271 -28.49 -13.45 -11.66
C VAL A 271 -28.34 -12.47 -10.50
N SER A 272 -28.95 -11.28 -10.58
CA SER A 272 -28.98 -10.35 -9.45
C SER A 272 -29.87 -10.84 -8.30
N LEU A 273 -30.78 -11.79 -8.54
CA LEU A 273 -31.81 -12.21 -7.58
C LEU A 273 -31.65 -13.67 -7.11
N ASN A 274 -31.28 -14.59 -8.00
CA ASN A 274 -31.19 -16.03 -7.72
C ASN A 274 -29.98 -16.69 -8.40
N PHE A 275 -28.82 -16.67 -7.75
CA PHE A 275 -27.67 -17.50 -8.16
C PHE A 275 -27.41 -18.57 -7.09
N GLU A 276 -27.15 -19.80 -7.53
CA GLU A 276 -26.67 -20.85 -6.62
C GLU A 276 -25.26 -20.48 -6.14
N GLU A 277 -25.05 -20.62 -4.82
CA GLU A 277 -23.97 -20.06 -3.99
C GLU A 277 -22.50 -20.40 -4.37
N ASN A 278 -22.23 -20.95 -5.56
CA ASN A 278 -20.89 -21.47 -5.91
C ASN A 278 -20.41 -21.21 -7.35
N GLU A 279 -21.26 -20.76 -8.28
CA GLU A 279 -20.84 -20.66 -9.70
C GLU A 279 -20.30 -19.27 -10.07
N ILE A 280 -20.76 -18.22 -9.39
CA ILE A 280 -20.45 -16.85 -9.84
C ILE A 280 -19.20 -16.25 -9.17
N TYR A 281 -18.76 -16.76 -8.01
CA TYR A 281 -17.64 -16.18 -7.28
C TYR A 281 -16.35 -16.10 -8.13
N PRO A 282 -15.93 -17.16 -8.85
CA PRO A 282 -14.75 -17.06 -9.72
C PRO A 282 -14.86 -15.94 -10.77
N ILE A 283 -16.07 -15.68 -11.27
CA ILE A 283 -16.34 -14.61 -12.24
C ILE A 283 -16.29 -13.23 -11.58
N VAL A 284 -16.84 -13.09 -10.38
CA VAL A 284 -16.72 -11.86 -9.57
C VAL A 284 -15.26 -11.57 -9.21
N HIS A 285 -14.54 -12.60 -8.77
CA HIS A 285 -13.11 -12.51 -8.49
C HIS A 285 -12.34 -12.05 -9.73
N PHE A 286 -12.59 -12.67 -10.88
CA PHE A 286 -11.97 -12.31 -12.14
C PHE A 286 -12.29 -10.87 -12.54
N PHE A 287 -13.55 -10.44 -12.42
CA PHE A 287 -13.97 -9.07 -12.70
C PHE A 287 -13.15 -8.06 -11.89
N PHE A 288 -13.05 -8.25 -10.56
CA PHE A 288 -12.33 -7.29 -9.71
C PHE A 288 -10.81 -7.35 -9.90
N GLN A 289 -10.22 -8.53 -10.13
CA GLN A 289 -8.78 -8.63 -10.43
C GLN A 289 -8.38 -7.86 -11.70
N ASN A 290 -9.28 -7.82 -12.69
CA ASN A 290 -9.06 -7.14 -13.97
C ASN A 290 -9.71 -5.75 -14.04
N LEU A 291 -10.26 -5.26 -12.93
CA LEU A 291 -10.88 -3.95 -12.88
C LEU A 291 -9.82 -2.86 -13.09
N ASP A 292 -9.99 -2.06 -14.14
CA ASP A 292 -9.18 -0.87 -14.33
C ASP A 292 -9.60 0.24 -13.35
N ILE A 293 -8.97 0.24 -12.19
CA ILE A 293 -9.20 1.22 -11.13
C ILE A 293 -8.71 2.63 -11.48
N SER A 294 -7.97 2.80 -12.58
CA SER A 294 -7.42 4.10 -12.95
C SER A 294 -8.47 5.08 -13.44
N ASN A 295 -9.58 4.56 -13.98
CA ASN A 295 -10.70 5.34 -14.50
C ASN A 295 -11.77 5.63 -13.44
N LEU A 296 -11.58 5.16 -12.20
CA LEU A 296 -12.50 5.41 -11.10
C LEU A 296 -12.37 6.85 -10.59
N LYS A 297 -13.45 7.35 -10.01
CA LYS A 297 -13.46 8.69 -9.40
C LYS A 297 -12.83 8.59 -8.02
N TRP A 298 -11.58 9.02 -7.92
CA TRP A 298 -10.87 9.14 -6.65
C TRP A 298 -11.32 10.38 -5.87
N LYS A 299 -12.57 10.36 -5.39
CA LYS A 299 -13.08 11.34 -4.43
C LYS A 299 -12.56 10.96 -3.05
N VAL A 300 -11.99 11.94 -2.35
CA VAL A 300 -11.55 11.77 -0.96
C VAL A 300 -12.79 11.46 -0.13
N ILE A 301 -12.83 10.30 0.50
CA ILE A 301 -13.82 10.01 1.55
C ILE A 301 -13.37 10.83 2.76
N HIS A 302 -14.13 11.88 3.08
CA HIS A 302 -13.92 12.74 4.24
C HIS A 302 -14.61 12.16 5.47
#